data_AF-A0A1V5EAV9-F1
#
_entry.id   AF-A0A1V5EAV9-F1
#
_cell.length_a   1.000
_cell.length_b   1.000
_cell.length_c   1.000
_cell.angle_alpha   90.00
_cell.angle_beta   90.00
_cell.angle_gamma   90.00
#
_symmetry.space_group_name_H-M   'P 1'
#
loop_
_entity.id
_entity.type
_entity.pdbx_description
1 polymer ?
#
loop_
_entity_poly.entity_id
_entity_poly.type
_entity_poly.pdbx_seq_one_letter_code
_entity_poly.pdbx_strand_id
1 'polypeptide(L)'
;MEMETVRLMSRVRILDFDTKAVKLYASEDFAKDLSRRIEEKLFDLPDADGLPYGKPDIIRLIAAIETSKKKCLTGEINANRLYRDVDYELSLFKIQHPGFDYMTDPVLHAYYS
;
A
#
# COMPACT_ATOMS: atom_id res chain seq x y z
N MET A 1 -16.74 9.71 -25.45
CA MET A 1 -16.21 8.70 -24.52
C MET A 1 -15.02 9.36 -23.84
N GLU A 2 -15.26 10.02 -22.71
CA GLU A 2 -14.19 10.68 -21.98
C GLU A 2 -13.24 9.60 -21.45
N MET A 3 -11.99 9.68 -21.89
CA MET A 3 -10.91 8.91 -21.30
C MET A 3 -10.72 9.49 -19.90
N GLU A 4 -11.33 8.86 -18.90
CA GLU A 4 -11.08 9.15 -17.50
C GLU A 4 -9.56 9.13 -17.32
N THR A 5 -8.98 10.29 -17.01
CA THR A 5 -7.52 10.42 -16.94
C THR A 5 -7.07 9.56 -15.78
N VAL A 6 -6.60 8.34 -16.05
CA VAL A 6 -6.07 7.45 -15.03
C VAL A 6 -4.97 8.23 -14.31
N ARG A 7 -5.26 8.69 -13.09
CA ARG A 7 -4.28 9.39 -12.27
C ARG A 7 -3.22 8.36 -11.92
N LEU A 8 -2.09 8.41 -12.62
CA LEU A 8 -0.94 7.57 -12.33
C LEU A 8 -0.62 7.69 -10.83
N MET A 9 -0.49 6.54 -10.16
CA MET A 9 0.03 6.51 -8.82
C MET A 9 1.49 6.96 -8.84
N SER A 10 1.89 7.67 -7.80
CA SER A 10 3.29 8.01 -7.57
C SER A 10 3.74 7.42 -6.25
N ARG A 11 5.04 7.14 -6.12
CA ARG A 11 5.63 6.72 -4.85
C ARG A 11 5.32 7.70 -3.72
N VAL A 12 5.16 8.99 -4.03
CA VAL A 12 4.79 10.02 -3.06
C VAL A 12 3.44 9.71 -2.42
N ARG A 13 2.44 9.23 -3.18
CA ARG A 13 1.16 8.80 -2.60
C ARG A 13 1.27 7.56 -1.74
N ILE A 14 2.09 6.59 -2.17
CA ILE A 14 2.38 5.40 -1.36
C ILE A 14 3.05 5.81 -0.06
N LEU A 15 3.88 6.86 -0.03
CA LEU A 15 4.58 7.34 1.17
C LEU A 15 3.78 8.34 2.02
N ASP A 16 2.60 8.76 1.57
CA ASP A 16 1.85 9.82 2.24
C ASP A 16 1.27 9.37 3.59
N PHE A 17 1.12 10.35 4.48
CA PHE A 17 0.57 10.21 5.84
C PHE A 17 -0.70 11.05 5.96
N ASP A 18 -1.85 10.47 5.60
CA ASP A 18 -3.14 11.13 5.82
C ASP A 18 -3.55 11.11 7.32
N THR A 19 -4.54 11.93 7.68
CA THR A 19 -5.04 12.01 9.07
C THR A 19 -5.67 10.70 9.59
N LYS A 20 -6.18 9.84 8.70
CA LYS A 20 -6.70 8.51 9.08
C LYS A 20 -5.54 7.54 9.35
N ALA A 21 -4.44 7.64 8.61
CA ALA A 21 -3.21 6.88 8.77
C ALA A 21 -2.56 7.21 10.11
N VAL A 22 -2.50 8.48 10.50
CA VAL A 22 -2.01 8.88 11.84
C VAL A 22 -2.81 8.22 12.96
N LYS A 23 -4.14 8.18 12.87
CA LYS A 23 -4.99 7.49 13.86
C LYS A 23 -4.71 5.98 13.91
N LEU A 24 -4.56 5.35 12.75
CA LEU A 24 -4.20 3.93 12.67
C LEU A 24 -2.84 3.66 13.33
N TYR A 25 -1.82 4.47 13.03
CA TYR A 25 -0.47 4.27 13.54
C TYR A 25 -0.33 4.55 15.04
N ALA A 26 -1.22 5.37 15.60
CA ALA A 26 -1.35 5.61 17.03
C ALA A 26 -2.16 4.52 17.77
N SER A 27 -2.77 3.55 17.06
CA SER A 27 -3.56 2.48 17.68
C SER A 27 -2.68 1.55 18.51
N GLU A 28 -3.20 1.17 19.69
CA GLU A 28 -2.61 0.16 20.57
C GLU A 28 -2.64 -1.24 19.92
N ASP A 29 -3.62 -1.52 19.05
CA ASP A 29 -3.76 -2.77 18.29
C ASP A 29 -3.63 -2.51 16.78
N PHE A 30 -2.48 -1.94 16.42
CA PHE A 30 -2.16 -1.57 15.04
C PHE A 30 -2.39 -2.70 14.03
N ALA A 31 -2.01 -3.94 14.37
CA ALA A 31 -2.12 -5.06 13.43
C ALA A 31 -3.58 -5.37 13.10
N LYS A 32 -4.45 -5.39 14.11
CA LYS A 32 -5.89 -5.62 13.91
C LYS A 32 -6.55 -4.48 13.16
N ASP A 33 -6.26 -3.24 13.52
CA ASP A 33 -6.84 -2.07 12.86
C ASP A 33 -6.35 -1.92 11.41
N LEU A 34 -5.10 -2.29 11.14
CA LEU A 34 -4.56 -2.31 9.78
C LEU A 34 -5.26 -3.36 8.92
N SER A 35 -5.41 -4.58 9.43
CA SER A 35 -6.13 -5.65 8.72
C SER A 35 -7.55 -5.21 8.39
N ARG A 36 -8.29 -4.67 9.37
CA ARG A 36 -9.63 -4.13 9.15
C ARG A 36 -9.65 -3.02 8.10
N ARG A 37 -8.71 -2.07 8.15
CA ARG A 37 -8.63 -0.99 7.15
C ARG A 37 -8.36 -1.53 5.74
N ILE A 38 -7.49 -2.53 5.61
CA ILE A 38 -7.21 -3.19 4.33
C ILE A 38 -8.48 -3.88 3.82
N GLU A 39 -9.16 -4.65 4.67
CA GLU A 39 -10.42 -5.29 4.31
C GLU A 39 -11.47 -4.28 3.87
N GLU A 40 -11.69 -3.20 4.64
CA GLU A 40 -12.64 -2.13 4.32
C GLU A 40 -12.32 -1.44 2.98
N LYS A 41 -11.05 -1.09 2.72
CA LYS A 41 -10.65 -0.41 1.48
C LYS A 41 -10.66 -1.33 0.25
N LEU A 42 -10.46 -2.63 0.44
CA LEU A 42 -10.38 -3.62 -0.65
C LEU A 42 -11.65 -4.48 -0.75
N PHE A 43 -12.72 -4.14 -0.03
CA PHE A 43 -13.97 -4.91 0.00
C PHE A 43 -14.68 -4.88 -1.36
N ASP A 44 -14.82 -3.69 -1.95
CA ASP A 44 -15.55 -3.48 -3.22
C ASP A 44 -14.71 -3.78 -4.47
N LEU A 45 -13.43 -4.12 -4.31
CA LEU A 45 -12.61 -4.49 -5.45
C LEU A 45 -13.02 -5.89 -5.91
N PRO A 46 -13.31 -6.08 -7.21
CA PRO A 46 -13.53 -7.41 -7.75
C PRO A 46 -12.33 -8.30 -7.39
N ASP A 47 -12.57 -9.59 -7.24
CA ASP A 47 -11.47 -10.54 -7.07
C ASP A 47 -10.43 -10.28 -8.17
N ALA A 48 -9.16 -10.51 -7.81
CA ALA A 48 -7.97 -10.14 -8.57
C ALA A 48 -7.83 -10.86 -9.94
N ASP A 49 -8.94 -11.20 -10.59
CA ASP A 49 -9.03 -11.76 -11.93
C ASP A 49 -8.39 -10.81 -12.92
N GLY A 50 -7.29 -11.28 -13.53
CA GLY A 50 -6.48 -10.50 -14.46
C GLY A 50 -5.33 -9.73 -13.82
N LEU A 51 -5.13 -9.80 -12.51
CA LEU A 51 -3.93 -9.29 -11.84
C LEU A 51 -2.82 -10.35 -11.77
N PRO A 52 -1.53 -9.95 -11.74
CA PRO A 52 -0.40 -10.87 -11.74
C PRO A 52 -0.13 -11.52 -10.36
N TYR A 53 -1.01 -11.31 -9.37
CA TYR A 53 -0.84 -11.74 -7.98
C TYR A 53 -2.18 -12.11 -7.34
N GLY A 54 -2.13 -12.87 -6.25
CA GLY A 54 -3.31 -13.17 -5.44
C GLY A 54 -3.63 -12.04 -4.45
N LYS A 55 -4.91 -11.92 -4.06
CA LYS A 55 -5.35 -10.99 -3.01
C LYS A 55 -4.54 -11.10 -1.70
N PRO A 56 -4.13 -12.30 -1.23
CA PRO A 56 -3.28 -12.40 -0.04
C PRO A 56 -1.90 -11.74 -0.19
N ASP A 57 -1.32 -11.75 -1.39
CA ASP A 57 0.03 -11.23 -1.62
C ASP A 57 0.03 -9.71 -1.56
N ILE A 58 -0.94 -9.06 -2.20
CA ILE A 58 -1.06 -7.60 -2.17
C ILE A 58 -1.42 -7.07 -0.78
N ILE A 59 -2.21 -7.82 -0.01
CA ILE A 59 -2.47 -7.50 1.41
C ILE A 59 -1.17 -7.51 2.21
N ARG A 60 -0.29 -8.50 1.99
CA ARG A 60 1.02 -8.57 2.66
C ARG A 60 1.92 -7.39 2.27
N LEU A 61 1.93 -7.02 0.98
CA LEU A 61 2.68 -5.86 0.51
C LEU A 61 2.21 -4.57 1.19
N ILE A 62 0.90 -4.31 1.19
CA ILE A 62 0.31 -3.13 1.84
C ILE A 62 0.67 -3.13 3.32
N ALA A 63 0.55 -4.27 4.00
CA ALA A 63 0.86 -4.37 5.42
C ALA A 63 2.34 -4.07 5.74
N ALA A 64 3.28 -4.52 4.89
CA ALA A 64 4.69 -4.23 5.03
C ALA A 64 5.00 -2.74 4.87
N ILE A 65 4.39 -2.09 3.87
CA ILE A 65 4.54 -0.65 3.62
C ILE A 65 3.97 0.16 4.79
N GLU A 66 2.75 -0.16 5.24
CA GLU A 66 2.08 0.54 6.35
C GLU A 66 2.83 0.36 7.68
N THR A 67 3.42 -0.82 7.90
CA THR A 67 4.31 -1.06 9.05
C THR A 67 5.56 -0.16 8.98
N SER A 68 6.17 -0.05 7.81
CA SER A 68 7.35 0.82 7.61
C SER A 68 7.00 2.29 7.84
N LYS A 69 5.83 2.74 7.38
CA LYS A 69 5.29 4.08 7.67
C LYS A 69 5.12 4.30 9.16
N LYS A 70 4.49 3.36 9.88
CA LYS A 70 4.33 3.45 11.33
C LYS A 70 5.68 3.64 12.02
N LYS A 71 6.67 2.81 11.69
CA LYS A 71 8.04 2.93 12.23
C LYS A 71 8.65 4.30 11.99
N CYS A 72 8.40 4.87 10.80
CA CYS A 72 8.88 6.21 10.49
C CYS A 72 8.16 7.28 11.35
N LEU A 73 6.84 7.16 11.49
CA LEU A 73 6.05 8.11 12.27
C LEU A 73 6.39 8.06 13.77
N THR A 74 6.68 6.87 14.31
CA THR A 74 7.08 6.69 15.71
C THR A 74 8.57 6.97 15.96
N GLY A 75 9.32 7.36 14.92
CA GLY A 75 10.74 7.69 15.03
C GLY A 75 11.69 6.49 15.14
N GLU A 76 11.22 5.25 14.93
CA GLU A 76 12.07 4.05 14.87
C GLU A 76 12.99 4.08 13.65
N ILE A 77 12.50 4.62 12.53
CA ILE A 77 13.29 4.84 11.31
C ILE A 77 13.13 6.28 10.81
N ASN A 78 14.09 6.75 10.02
CA ASN A 78 14.00 8.05 9.35
C ASN A 78 13.37 7.92 7.95
N ALA A 79 13.03 9.06 7.34
CA ALA A 79 12.41 9.12 6.02
C ALA A 79 13.25 8.48 4.90
N ASN A 80 14.59 8.57 4.98
CA ASN A 80 15.47 7.91 4.00
C ASN A 80 15.39 6.39 4.11
N ARG A 81 15.27 5.86 5.33
CA ARG A 81 15.11 4.44 5.57
C ARG A 81 13.73 3.97 5.11
N LEU A 82 12.66 4.73 5.43
CA LEU A 82 11.32 4.47 4.91
C LEU A 82 11.29 4.36 3.39
N TYR A 83 11.91 5.33 2.69
CA TYR A 83 11.97 5.32 1.22
C TYR A 83 12.62 4.02 0.69
N ARG A 84 13.74 3.60 1.30
CA ARG A 84 14.45 2.38 0.89
C ARG A 84 13.67 1.12 1.18
N ASP A 85 13.02 1.04 2.35
CA ASP A 85 12.23 -0.13 2.73
C ASP A 85 11.02 -0.29 1.79
N VAL A 86 10.32 0.81 1.46
CA VAL A 86 9.21 0.77 0.50
C VAL A 86 9.68 0.41 -0.92
N ASP A 87 10.81 0.97 -1.39
CA ASP A 87 11.37 0.62 -2.70
C ASP A 87 11.79 -0.85 -2.77
N TYR A 88 12.33 -1.39 -1.68
CA TYR A 88 12.68 -2.79 -1.56
C TYR A 88 11.44 -3.70 -1.63
N GLU A 89 10.40 -3.43 -0.85
CA GLU A 89 9.17 -4.22 -0.85
C GLU A 89 8.49 -4.22 -2.24
N LEU A 90 8.38 -3.05 -2.88
CA LEU A 90 7.84 -2.94 -4.24
C LEU A 90 8.67 -3.71 -5.27
N SER A 91 10.00 -3.65 -5.15
CA SER A 91 10.92 -4.36 -6.05
C SER A 91 10.84 -5.87 -5.85
N LEU A 92 10.79 -6.33 -4.60
CA LEU A 92 10.65 -7.74 -4.25
C LEU A 92 9.33 -8.29 -4.78
N PHE A 93 8.24 -7.56 -4.58
CA PHE A 93 6.92 -7.93 -5.09
C PHE A 93 6.90 -8.03 -6.62
N LYS A 94 7.54 -7.07 -7.32
CA LYS A 94 7.68 -7.11 -8.78
C LYS A 94 8.47 -8.32 -9.28
N ILE A 95 9.51 -8.75 -8.55
CA ILE A 95 10.29 -9.94 -8.87
C ILE A 95 9.43 -11.21 -8.73
N GLN A 96 8.59 -11.26 -7.69
CA GLN A 96 7.70 -12.41 -7.41
C GLN A 96 6.51 -12.48 -8.38
N HIS A 97 6.02 -11.32 -8.84
CA HIS A 97 4.83 -11.19 -9.68
C HIS A 97 5.16 -10.42 -10.97
N PRO A 98 5.76 -11.09 -11.98
CA PRO A 98 6.04 -10.48 -13.27
C PRO A 98 4.77 -9.87 -13.89
N GLY A 99 4.85 -8.60 -14.29
CA GLY A 99 3.69 -7.83 -14.78
C GLY A 99 3.10 -6.86 -13.75
N PHE A 100 3.53 -6.92 -12.49
CA PHE A 100 3.18 -5.91 -11.50
C PHE A 100 3.85 -4.56 -11.81
N ASP A 101 3.04 -3.50 -11.80
CA ASP A 101 3.49 -2.11 -11.84
C ASP A 101 2.67 -1.27 -10.87
N TYR A 102 3.30 -0.85 -9.77
CA TYR A 102 2.65 -0.07 -8.72
C TYR A 102 2.10 1.28 -9.20
N MET A 103 2.58 1.82 -10.33
CA MET A 103 2.08 3.09 -10.87
C MET A 103 0.68 2.97 -11.47
N THR A 104 0.33 1.79 -11.96
CA THR A 104 -0.94 1.48 -12.64
C THR A 104 -1.77 0.45 -11.90
N ASP A 105 -1.30 -0.02 -10.74
CA ASP A 105 -1.94 -1.08 -9.99
C ASP A 105 -3.27 -0.61 -9.38
N PRO A 106 -4.42 -1.23 -9.73
CA PRO A 106 -5.73 -0.77 -9.29
C PRO A 106 -5.96 -1.00 -7.79
N VAL A 107 -5.34 -2.02 -7.19
CA VAL A 107 -5.50 -2.34 -5.77
C VAL A 107 -4.73 -1.34 -4.91
N LEU A 108 -3.48 -1.05 -5.29
CA LEU A 108 -2.69 0.00 -4.65
C LEU A 108 -3.33 1.38 -4.86
N HIS A 109 -3.89 1.64 -6.04
CA HIS A 109 -4.61 2.89 -6.29
C HIS A 109 -5.82 3.04 -5.36
N ALA A 110 -6.63 1.99 -5.19
CA ALA A 110 -7.76 2.01 -4.28
C ALA A 110 -7.34 2.18 -2.80
N TYR A 111 -6.21 1.57 -2.41
CA TYR A 111 -5.73 1.66 -1.04
C TYR A 111 -5.09 3.02 -0.69
N TYR A 112 -4.27 3.59 -1.59
CA TYR A 112 -3.48 4.80 -1.34
C TYR A 112 -4.11 6.10 -1.88
N SER A 113 -5.30 6.03 -2.48
CA SER A 113 -6.15 7.20 -2.76
C SER A 113 -7.05 7.55 -1.59
#